data_AF-A0A0F3GTK3-F1
#
_entry.id   AF-A0A0F3GTK3-F1
#
_cell.length_a   1.000
_cell.length_b   1.000
_cell.length_c   1.000
_cell.angle_alpha   90.00
_cell.angle_beta   90.00
_cell.angle_gamma   90.00
#
_symmetry.space_group_name_H-M   'P 1'
#
loop_
_entity.id
_entity.type
_entity.pdbx_description
1 polymer ?
#
loop_
_entity_poly.entity_id
_entity_poly.type
_entity_poly.pdbx_seq_one_letter_code
_entity_poly.pdbx_strand_id
1 'polypeptide(L)' 'MIDRIFEPYYSTNGSEGTGIGIYMSKTIIETNMGGRLMVRNVDGGAEFTIVLMCN' A
#
# COMPACT_ATOMS: atom_id res chain seq x y z
N MET A 1 -10.84 6.33 3.47
CA MET A 1 -9.52 6.97 3.19
C MET A 1 -8.45 5.90 3.01
N ILE A 2 -8.32 4.94 3.93
CA ILE A 2 -7.39 3.81 3.81
C ILE A 2 -7.54 3.04 2.48
N ASP A 3 -8.76 2.72 2.03
CA ASP A 3 -8.91 1.95 0.79
C ASP A 3 -8.45 2.71 -0.46
N ARG A 4 -8.52 4.05 -0.41
CA ARG A 4 -8.14 4.92 -1.52
C ARG A 4 -6.63 5.04 -1.70
N ILE A 5 -5.82 4.72 -0.68
CA ILE A 5 -4.35 4.81 -0.78
C ILE A 5 -3.76 3.81 -1.77
N PHE A 6 -4.55 2.79 -2.15
CA PHE A 6 -4.20 1.79 -3.15
C PHE A 6 -4.76 2.13 -4.54
N GLU A 7 -5.52 3.22 -4.69
CA GLU A 7 -5.94 3.70 -6.01
C GLU A 7 -4.71 4.29 -6.73
N PRO A 8 -4.49 3.94 -8.02
CA PRO A 8 -3.43 4.57 -8.79
C PRO A 8 -3.68 6.08 -8.87
N TYR A 9 -2.59 6.87 -8.74
CA TYR A 9 -2.60 8.34 -8.77
C TYR A 9 -3.25 9.02 -7.57
N TYR A 10 -3.69 8.25 -6.55
CA TYR A 10 -4.17 8.85 -5.32
C TYR A 10 -2.99 9.29 -4.43
N SER A 11 -2.94 10.58 -4.12
CA SER A 11 -1.92 11.20 -3.29
C SER A 11 -2.53 12.37 -2.51
N THR A 12 -2.12 12.52 -1.25
CA THR A 12 -2.46 13.69 -0.42
C THR A 12 -1.41 14.80 -0.51
N ASN A 13 -0.28 14.54 -1.18
CA ASN A 13 0.86 15.46 -1.27
C ASN A 13 0.82 16.34 -2.54
N GLY A 14 -0.35 16.49 -3.17
CA GLY A 14 -0.50 17.30 -4.38
C GLY A 14 0.39 16.82 -5.54
N SER A 15 0.99 17.77 -6.27
CA SER A 15 1.75 17.54 -7.52
C SER A 15 3.10 16.83 -7.34
N GLU A 16 3.61 16.72 -6.11
CA GLU A 16 4.96 16.19 -5.85
C GLU A 16 4.99 14.66 -5.74
N GLY A 17 3.86 14.05 -5.40
CA GLY A 17 3.72 12.60 -5.27
C GLY A 17 2.89 12.02 -6.40
N THR A 18 3.45 11.08 -7.17
CA THR A 18 2.75 10.44 -8.30
C THR A 18 1.54 9.60 -7.87
N GLY A 19 1.43 9.21 -6.60
CA GLY A 19 0.38 8.32 -6.10
C GLY A 19 0.47 6.90 -6.66
N ILE A 20 1.63 6.49 -7.20
CA ILE A 20 1.81 5.18 -7.85
C ILE A 20 2.49 4.17 -6.92
N GLY A 21 3.33 4.63 -5.99
CA GLY A 21 4.18 3.76 -5.15
C GLY A 21 3.40 2.70 -4.38
N ILE A 22 2.38 3.12 -3.63
CA ILE A 22 1.59 2.21 -2.78
C ILE A 22 0.76 1.22 -3.64
N TYR A 23 0.21 1.67 -4.77
CA TYR A 23 -0.46 0.81 -5.75
C TYR A 23 0.49 -0.27 -6.29
N MET A 24 1.72 0.12 -6.67
CA MET A 24 2.72 -0.84 -7.17
C MET A 24 3.09 -1.85 -6.09
N SER A 25 3.31 -1.41 -4.85
CA SER A 25 3.61 -2.32 -3.74
C SER A 25 2.50 -3.36 -3.54
N LYS A 26 1.23 -2.95 -3.55
CA LYS A 26 0.09 -3.89 -3.43
C LYS A 26 0.07 -4.89 -4.58
N THR A 27 0.26 -4.41 -5.81
CA THR A 27 0.30 -5.28 -7.00
C THR A 27 1.43 -6.30 -6.91
N ILE A 28 2.65 -5.88 -6.55
CA ILE A 28 3.80 -6.79 -6.42
C ILE A 28 3.52 -7.83 -5.34
N ILE A 29 3.08 -7.42 -4.15
CA ILE A 29 2.91 -8.31 -3.00
C ILE A 29 1.73 -9.26 -3.20
N GLU A 30 0.55 -8.74 -3.58
CA GLU A 30 -0.67 -9.55 -3.62
C GLU A 30 -0.82 -10.30 -4.93
N THR A 31 -0.49 -9.68 -6.07
CA THR A 31 -0.66 -10.30 -7.39
C THR A 31 0.54 -11.15 -7.78
N ASN A 32 1.77 -10.62 -7.66
CA ASN A 32 2.95 -11.32 -8.18
C ASN A 32 3.54 -12.31 -7.18
N MET A 33 3.46 -12.00 -5.89
CA MET A 33 4.04 -12.84 -4.82
C MET A 33 3.00 -13.69 -4.08
N GLY A 34 1.70 -13.49 -4.31
CA GLY A 34 0.64 -14.20 -3.61
C GLY A 34 0.58 -13.93 -2.09
N GLY A 35 1.21 -12.84 -1.64
CA GLY A 35 1.22 -12.39 -0.26
C GLY A 35 0.03 -11.50 0.09
N ARG A 36 0.12 -10.79 1.21
CA ARG A 36 -0.86 -9.79 1.64
C ARG A 36 -0.17 -8.50 2.09
N LEU A 37 -0.69 -7.36 1.66
CA LEU A 37 -0.32 -6.05 2.17
C LEU A 37 -1.47 -5.45 2.97
N MET A 38 -1.27 -5.28 4.27
CA MET A 38 -2.25 -4.70 5.19
C MET A 38 -1.75 -3.34 5.68
N VAL A 39 -2.69 -2.43 5.94
CA VAL A 39 -2.41 -1.10 6.47
C VAL A 39 -3.41 -0.80 7.57
N ARG A 40 -2.94 -0.16 8.64
CA ARG A 40 -3.81 0.44 9.65
C ARG A 40 -3.18 1.71 10.20
N ASN A 41 -4.03 2.64 10.61
CA ASN A 41 -3.60 3.78 11.41
C ASN A 41 -3.26 3.28 12.82
N VAL A 42 -2.17 3.79 13.38
CA VAL A 42 -1.73 3.56 14.75
C VAL A 42 -1.53 4.91 15.43
N ASP A 43 -1.38 4.92 16.75
CA ASP A 43 -1.11 6.18 17.45
C ASP A 43 0.20 6.80 16.92
N GLY A 44 0.12 8.06 16.51
CA GLY A 44 1.25 8.79 15.90
C GLY A 44 1.64 8.40 14.47
N GLY A 45 0.90 7.53 13.75
CA GLY A 45 1.29 7.20 12.37
C GLY A 45 0.49 6.11 11.66
N ALA A 46 1.15 5.43 10.73
CA ALA A 46 0.60 4.34 9.94
C ALA A 46 1.51 3.11 10.00
N GLU A 47 0.92 1.94 10.15
CA GLU A 47 1.60 0.65 10.14
C GLU A 47 1.26 -0.10 8.85
N PHE A 48 2.29 -0.60 8.17
CA PHE A 48 2.18 -1.46 6.99
C PHE A 48 2.72 -2.84 7.33
N THR A 49 1.92 -3.88 7.09
CA THR A 49 2.31 -5.27 7.33
C THR A 49 2.31 -6.04 6.03
N ILE A 50 3.42 -6.72 5.74
CA ILE A 50 3.57 -7.62 4.59
C ILE A 50 3.61 -9.05 5.12
N VAL A 51 2.73 -9.90 4.59
CA VAL A 51 2.71 -11.35 4.89
C VAL A 51 3.04 -12.09 3.61
N LEU A 52 4.10 -12.90 3.63
CA LEU A 52 4.50 -13.78 2.53
C LEU A 52 4.34 -15.22 2.98
N MET A 53 3.85 -16.08 2.07
CA MET A 53 3.79 -17.52 2.31
C MET A 53 5.16 -18.11 1.99
N CYS A 54 5.75 -18.84 2.95
CA CYS A 54 6.89 -19.71 2.66
C CYS A 54 6.33 -21.10 2.34
N ASN A 55 6.74 -21.65 1.19
CA ASN A 55 6.42 -23.00 0.76
C ASN A 55 7.65 -23.90 0.91
#